data_AF-A0A7C5UFD6-F1
#
_entry.id   AF-A0A7C5UFD6-F1
#
_cell.length_a   1.000
_cell.length_b   1.000
_cell.length_c   1.000
_cell.angle_alpha   90.00
_cell.angle_beta   90.00
_cell.angle_gamma   90.00
#
_symmetry.space_group_name_H-M   'P 1'
#
loop_
_entity.id
_entity.type
_entity.pdbx_description
1 polymer ?
#
loop_
_entity_poly.entity_id
_entity_poly.type
_entity_poly.pdbx_seq_one_letter_code
_entity_poly.pdbx_strand_id
1 'polypeptide(L)' 'MRAQLLDQAIDRLLRGEDPLLEEDDELSALLEVARLRHRLSRFLRAVAAERQEAVWGQVLSRISPPAQSEQP' A
#
# COMPACT_ATOMS: atom_id res chain seq x y z
N MET A 1 23.36 -6.54 12.95
CA MET A 1 22.79 -5.90 14.15
C MET A 1 21.93 -4.68 13.81
N ARG A 2 22.48 -3.55 13.34
CA ARG A 2 21.67 -2.33 13.00
C ARG A 2 20.54 -2.58 12.00
N ALA A 3 20.83 -3.25 10.88
CA ALA A 3 19.82 -3.61 9.89
C ALA A 3 18.69 -4.49 10.45
N GLN A 4 19.01 -5.41 11.37
CA GLN A 4 18.02 -6.28 12.02
C GLN A 4 17.13 -5.50 12.99
N LEU A 5 17.68 -4.51 13.70
CA LEU A 5 16.89 -3.65 14.58
C LEU A 5 15.88 -2.83 13.78
N LEU A 6 16.31 -2.26 12.65
CA LEU A 6 15.43 -1.53 11.75
C LEU A 6 14.35 -2.44 11.14
N ASP A 7 14.73 -3.63 10.70
CA ASP A 7 13.82 -4.63 10.14
C ASP A 7 12.72 -5.01 11.15
N GLN A 8 13.12 -5.31 12.39
CA GLN A 8 12.17 -5.61 13.48
C GLN A 8 11.26 -4.43 13.81
N ALA A 9 11.77 -3.20 13.80
CA ALA A 9 10.96 -2.01 13.98
C ALA A 9 9.96 -1.84 12.84
N ILE A 10 10.37 -2.04 11.58
CA ILE A 10 9.46 -1.98 10.43
C ILE A 10 8.38 -3.06 10.53
N ASP A 11 8.72 -4.29 10.92
CA ASP A 11 7.76 -5.37 11.14
C ASP A 11 6.69 -5.01 12.18
N ARG A 12 7.12 -4.40 13.30
CA ARG A 12 6.21 -3.91 14.35
C ARG A 12 5.31 -2.79 13.83
N LEU A 13 5.88 -1.84 13.09
CA LEU A 13 5.11 -0.78 12.42
C LEU A 13 4.06 -1.35 11.47
N LEU A 14 4.39 -2.38 10.67
CA LEU A 14 3.46 -3.03 9.76
C LEU A 14 2.32 -3.77 10.47
N ARG A 15 2.55 -4.22 11.71
CA ARG A 15 1.51 -4.79 12.60
C ARG A 15 0.63 -3.72 13.26
N GLY A 16 0.92 -2.44 13.05
CA GLY A 16 0.17 -1.31 13.62
C GLY A 16 0.69 -0.85 14.97
N GLU A 17 1.88 -1.30 15.39
CA GLU A 17 2.54 -0.79 16.59
C GLU A 17 3.26 0.53 16.31
N ASP A 18 3.69 1.21 17.37
CA ASP A 18 4.46 2.45 17.34
C ASP A 18 5.89 2.22 17.88
N PRO A 19 6.79 1.61 17.08
CA PRO A 19 8.12 1.23 17.54
C PRO A 19 9.05 2.44 17.64
N LEU A 20 9.79 2.53 18.74
CA LEU A 20 10.84 3.53 18.93
C LEU A 20 12.21 2.84 18.90
N LEU A 21 13.19 3.48 18.27
CA LEU A 21 14.59 3.08 18.33
C LEU A 21 15.32 4.11 19.20
N GLU A 22 16.01 3.63 20.23
CA GLU A 22 16.78 4.50 21.13
C GLU A 22 18.16 4.84 20.52
N GLU A 23 18.60 6.09 20.67
CA GLU A 23 19.98 6.61 20.49
C GLU A 23 20.71 6.32 19.16
N ASP A 24 19.99 6.03 18.07
CA ASP A 24 20.57 5.98 16.72
C ASP A 24 19.80 6.93 15.78
N ASP A 25 20.33 8.13 15.59
CA ASP A 25 19.71 9.19 14.79
C ASP A 25 19.45 8.74 13.33
N GLU A 26 20.36 7.93 12.78
CA GLU A 26 20.25 7.43 11.41
C GLU A 26 19.14 6.37 11.29
N LEU A 27 19.11 5.39 12.20
CA LEU A 27 18.05 4.38 12.21
C LEU A 27 16.68 4.99 12.52
N SER A 28 16.64 5.99 13.39
CA SER A 28 15.42 6.75 13.70
C SER A 28 14.91 7.48 12.47
N ALA A 29 15.79 8.13 11.70
CA ALA A 29 15.43 8.78 10.44
C ALA A 29 14.89 7.77 9.40
N LEU A 30 15.50 6.59 9.28
CA LEU A 30 15.02 5.53 8.40
C LEU A 30 13.65 4.99 8.84
N LEU A 31 13.41 4.87 10.15
CA LEU A 31 12.11 4.49 10.69
C LEU A 31 11.04 5.55 10.41
N GLU A 32 11.38 6.84 10.47
CA GLU A 32 10.47 7.93 10.06
C GLU A 32 10.10 7.88 8.58
N VAL A 33 11.06 7.56 7.70
CA VAL A 33 10.77 7.29 6.28
C VAL A 33 9.80 6.11 6.13
N ALA A 34 10.00 5.03 6.89
CA ALA A 34 9.10 3.88 6.89
C ALA A 34 7.68 4.25 7.37
N ARG A 35 7.55 5.05 8.43
CA ARG A 35 6.27 5.59 8.94
C ARG A 35 5.55 6.43 7.89
N LEU A 36 6.27 7.32 7.21
CA LEU A 36 5.70 8.15 6.15
C LEU A 36 5.19 7.28 5.00
N ARG A 37 6.00 6.33 4.53
CA ARG A 37 5.61 5.39 3.47
C ARG A 37 4.39 4.57 3.86
N HIS A 38 4.35 4.04 5.08
CA HIS A 38 3.22 3.25 5.56
C HIS A 38 1.92 4.06 5.58
N ARG A 39 1.96 5.30 6.12
CA ARG A 39 0.80 6.21 6.12
C ARG A 39 0.33 6.52 4.70
N LEU A 40 1.25 6.85 3.80
CA LEU A 40 0.94 7.16 2.41
C LEU A 40 0.33 5.95 1.70
N SER A 41 0.89 4.75 1.87
CA SER A 41 0.35 3.52 1.28
C SER A 41 -1.07 3.22 1.77
N ARG A 42 -1.35 3.43 3.07
CA ARG A 42 -2.72 3.27 3.61
C ARG A 42 -3.70 4.27 2.99
N PHE A 43 -3.30 5.53 2.88
CA PHE A 43 -4.11 6.56 2.25
C PHE A 43 -4.38 6.24 0.77
N LEU A 44 -3.33 5.95 0.00
CA LEU A 44 -3.45 5.61 -1.42
C LEU A 44 -4.28 4.34 -1.64
N ARG A 45 -4.18 3.35 -0.76
CA ARG A 45 -5.02 2.14 -0.84
C ARG A 45 -6.51 2.46 -0.66
N ALA A 46 -6.85 3.37 0.26
CA ALA A 46 -8.24 3.80 0.44
C ALA A 46 -8.75 4.51 -0.83
N VAL A 47 -7.98 5.47 -1.37
CA VAL A 47 -8.33 6.18 -2.61
C VAL A 47 -8.42 5.22 -3.80
N ALA A 48 -7.49 4.27 -3.91
CA ALA A 48 -7.49 3.28 -4.99
C ALA A 48 -8.71 2.36 -4.91
N ALA A 49 -9.14 1.95 -3.70
CA ALA A 49 -10.33 1.12 -3.52
C ALA A 49 -11.59 1.82 -4.05
N GLU A 50 -11.74 3.13 -3.83
CA GLU A 50 -12.86 3.92 -4.37
C GLU A 50 -12.90 3.98 -5.90
N ARG A 51 -11.72 3.87 -6.55
CA ARG A 51 -11.58 3.95 -8.01
C ARG A 51 -11.48 2.58 -8.68
N GLN A 52 -11.30 1.53 -7.90
CA GLN A 52 -11.04 0.17 -8.39
C GLN A 52 -12.17 -0.31 -9.28
N GLU A 53 -13.43 -0.11 -8.88
CA GLU A 53 -14.60 -0.53 -9.64
C GLU A 53 -14.68 0.17 -11.01
N ALA A 54 -14.42 1.48 -11.06
CA ALA A 54 -14.42 2.25 -12.30
C ALA A 54 -13.34 1.76 -13.28
N VAL A 55 -12.13 1.48 -12.78
CA VAL A 55 -11.04 0.92 -13.61
C VAL A 55 -11.42 -0.47 -14.09
N TRP A 56 -11.97 -1.31 -13.22
CA TRP A 56 -12.35 -2.67 -13.60
C TRP A 56 -13.53 -2.71 -14.56
N GLY A 57 -14.49 -1.79 -14.44
CA GLY A 57 -15.53 -1.58 -15.44
C GLY A 57 -14.97 -1.23 -16.82
N GLN A 58 -13.95 -0.36 -16.89
CA GLN A 58 -13.29 -0.03 -18.16
C GLN A 58 -12.48 -1.20 -18.74
N VAL A 59 -11.83 -2.00 -17.89
CA VAL A 59 -11.12 -3.19 -18.37
C VAL A 59 -12.12 -4.20 -18.90
N LEU A 60 -13.18 -4.50 -18.13
CA LEU A 60 -14.25 -5.42 -18.51
C LEU A 60 -14.93 -4.98 -19.81
N SER A 61 -15.21 -3.69 -20.01
CA SER A 61 -15.82 -3.22 -21.26
C SER A 61 -14.93 -3.42 -22.48
N ARG A 62 -13.60 -3.45 -22.31
CA ARG A 62 -12.64 -3.68 -23.41
C ARG A 62 -12.38 -5.16 -23.69
N ILE A 63 -12.48 -6.02 -22.67
CA ILE A 63 -12.20 -7.45 -22.81
C ILE A 63 -13.46 -8.30 -23.00
N SER A 64 -14.64 -7.74 -22.70
CA SER A 64 -15.90 -8.45 -22.93
C SER A 64 -16.14 -8.56 -24.44
N PRO A 65 -16.51 -9.75 -24.94
CA PRO A 65 -16.91 -9.88 -26.34
C PRO A 65 -18.09 -8.93 -26.61
N PRO A 66 -18.21 -8.36 -27.83
CA PRO A 66 -19.41 -7.65 -28.19
C PRO A 66 -20.61 -8.58 -27.94
N ALA A 67 -21.61 -8.09 -27.22
CA ALA A 67 -22.88 -8.79 -27.04
C ALA A 67 -23.34 -9.19 -28.45
N GLN A 68 -23.36 -10.49 -28.70
CA GLN A 68 -23.80 -11.02 -29.99
C GLN A 68 -25.18 -10.45 -30.23
N SER A 69 -25.30 -9.64 -31.28
CA SER A 69 -26.55 -9.13 -31.77
C SER A 69 -27.45 -10.34 -32.02
N GLU A 70 -28.34 -10.65 -31.08
CA GLU A 70 -29.45 -11.57 -31.30
C GLU A 70 -30.32 -10.94 -32.39
N GLN A 71 -30.04 -11.31 -33.64
CA GLN A 71 -30.98 -11.18 -34.74
C GLN A 71 -32.05 -12.26 -34.57
N PRO A 72 -33.31 -11.89 -34.78
CA PRO A 72 -34.05 -12.50 -35.88
C PRO A 72 -34.29 -11.52 -37.02
#